data_AF-A0A6N6KWP1-F1
#
_entry.id   AF-A0A6N6KWP1-F1
#
_cell.length_a   1.000
_cell.length_b   1.000
_cell.length_c   1.000
_cell.angle_alpha   90.00
_cell.angle_beta   90.00
_cell.angle_gamma   90.00
#
_symmetry.space_group_name_H-M   'P 1'
#
loop_
_entity.id
_entity.type
_entity.pdbx_description
1 polymer ?
#
loop_
_entity_poly.entity_id
_entity_poly.type
_entity_poly.pdbx_seq_one_letter_code
_entity_poly.pdbx_strand_id
1 'polypeptide(L)'
;MSKRSRGVDEQVRKAMEEGKFDNLPGKGQPIQLENNPFVDPEWALAHDMLKKGGYAPEFIERREAIEMELAQARELLARSWQWKQRAIEDGEEKDMVAAEWGRVERNFRERIEEINKKIFDYNLVIPADIFYRELVNLDGELKRIQVHGK
;
A
#
# COMPACT_ATOMS: atom_id res chain seq x y z
N MET A 1 -1.11 20.31 -9.48
CA MET A 1 -1.76 19.33 -10.38
C MET A 1 -0.76 18.92 -11.45
N SER A 2 -0.34 17.66 -11.47
CA SER A 2 0.85 17.17 -12.19
C SER A 2 0.62 17.03 -13.69
N LYS A 3 1.65 17.34 -14.49
CA LYS A 3 1.65 17.46 -15.96
C LYS A 3 1.19 16.19 -16.73
N ARG A 4 1.09 15.03 -16.07
CA ARG A 4 0.75 13.72 -16.67
C ARG A 4 -0.75 13.47 -16.89
N SER A 5 -1.68 14.00 -16.07
CA SER A 5 -3.12 13.70 -16.27
C SER A 5 -3.65 14.28 -17.59
N ARG A 6 -3.15 15.46 -17.99
CA ARG A 6 -3.57 16.15 -19.22
C ARG A 6 -3.47 15.31 -20.49
N GLY A 7 -2.53 14.37 -20.58
CA GLY A 7 -2.37 13.53 -21.78
C GLY A 7 -3.41 12.40 -21.85
N VAL A 8 -3.75 11.80 -20.72
CA VAL A 8 -4.75 10.72 -20.62
C VAL A 8 -6.16 11.30 -20.79
N ASP A 9 -6.44 12.42 -20.12
CA ASP A 9 -7.73 13.11 -20.22
C ASP A 9 -8.03 13.55 -21.67
N GLU A 10 -7.01 14.03 -22.39
CA GLU A 10 -7.12 14.39 -23.81
C GLU A 10 -7.40 13.17 -24.70
N GLN A 11 -6.76 12.03 -24.43
CA GLN A 11 -7.00 10.78 -25.17
C GLN A 11 -8.40 10.24 -24.94
N VAL A 12 -8.88 10.27 -23.69
CA VAL A 12 -10.25 9.87 -23.34
C VAL A 12 -11.25 10.78 -24.02
N ARG A 13 -11.07 12.11 -23.93
CA ARG A 13 -11.95 13.10 -24.59
C ARG A 13 -12.00 12.88 -26.10
N LYS A 14 -10.85 12.69 -26.75
CA LYS A 14 -10.79 12.43 -28.19
C LYS A 14 -11.48 11.13 -28.57
N ALA A 15 -11.33 10.07 -27.78
CA ALA A 15 -12.04 8.81 -27.99
C ALA A 15 -13.56 8.95 -27.80
N MET A 16 -14.02 9.83 -26.89
CA MET A 16 -15.44 10.18 -26.74
C MET A 16 -15.96 10.93 -27.96
N GLU A 17 -15.23 11.93 -28.45
CA GLU A 17 -15.59 12.69 -29.67
C GLU A 17 -15.62 11.82 -30.92
N GLU A 18 -14.72 10.83 -31.01
CA GLU A 18 -14.67 9.86 -32.10
C GLU A 18 -15.76 8.78 -31.99
N GLY A 19 -16.63 8.83 -30.98
CA GLY A 19 -17.73 7.86 -30.79
C GLY A 19 -17.24 6.44 -30.46
N LYS A 20 -15.98 6.27 -30.01
CA LYS A 20 -15.42 4.95 -29.71
C LYS A 20 -16.11 4.24 -28.55
N PHE A 21 -16.84 4.98 -27.73
CA PHE A 21 -17.66 4.45 -26.63
C PHE A 21 -19.11 4.16 -27.04
N ASP A 22 -19.51 4.50 -28.28
CA ASP A 22 -20.93 4.51 -28.62
C ASP A 22 -21.57 3.15 -28.83
N ASN A 23 -20.77 2.17 -29.27
CA ASN A 23 -21.19 0.80 -29.53
C ASN A 23 -20.46 -0.20 -28.63
N LEU A 24 -20.14 0.20 -27.39
CA LEU A 24 -19.56 -0.74 -26.44
C LEU A 24 -20.57 -1.85 -26.08
N PRO A 25 -20.14 -3.12 -26.07
CA PRO A 25 -20.99 -4.21 -25.63
C PRO A 25 -21.45 -3.96 -24.18
N GLY A 26 -22.77 -4.00 -23.97
CA GLY A 26 -23.39 -3.74 -22.66
C GLY A 26 -23.66 -2.26 -22.33
N LYS A 27 -23.45 -1.31 -23.25
CA LYS A 27 -23.81 0.10 -23.04
C LYS A 27 -25.29 0.23 -22.63
N GLY A 28 -25.55 0.86 -21.48
CA GLY A 28 -26.90 1.08 -20.94
C GLY A 28 -27.54 -0.12 -20.23
N GLN A 29 -26.84 -1.26 -20.14
CA GLN A 29 -27.31 -2.44 -19.41
C GLN A 29 -26.74 -2.45 -17.97
N PRO A 30 -27.45 -3.04 -16.99
CA PRO A 30 -26.89 -3.28 -15.66
C PRO A 30 -25.58 -4.07 -15.72
N ILE A 31 -24.60 -3.67 -14.90
CA ILE A 31 -23.31 -4.36 -14.82
C ILE A 31 -23.56 -5.77 -14.25
N GLN A 32 -23.25 -6.78 -15.05
CA GLN A 32 -23.29 -8.18 -14.61
C GLN A 32 -21.95 -8.55 -13.99
N LEU A 33 -21.93 -8.63 -12.66
CA LEU A 33 -20.80 -9.13 -11.89
C LEU A 33 -20.85 -10.64 -11.82
N GLU A 34 -19.73 -11.32 -12.09
CA GLU A 34 -19.60 -12.73 -11.73
C GLU A 34 -19.77 -12.90 -10.23
N ASN A 35 -20.69 -13.77 -9.84
CA ASN A 35 -20.89 -14.13 -8.43
C ASN A 35 -19.79 -15.13 -8.04
N ASN A 36 -18.60 -14.61 -7.71
CA ASN A 36 -17.47 -15.41 -7.25
C ASN A 36 -17.53 -15.54 -5.72
N PRO A 37 -17.88 -16.71 -5.16
CA PRO A 37 -18.01 -16.88 -3.71
C PRO A 37 -16.66 -16.82 -2.97
N PHE A 38 -15.55 -16.79 -3.70
CA PHE A 38 -14.20 -16.61 -3.15
C PHE A 38 -13.74 -15.15 -3.17
N VAL A 39 -14.56 -14.24 -3.71
CA VAL A 39 -14.30 -12.80 -3.72
C VAL A 39 -15.33 -12.15 -2.83
N ASP A 40 -14.86 -11.37 -1.86
CA ASP A 40 -15.75 -10.61 -0.99
C ASP A 40 -16.64 -9.67 -1.85
N PRO A 41 -17.96 -9.60 -1.59
CA PRO A 41 -18.92 -8.82 -2.39
C PRO A 41 -18.50 -7.37 -2.66
N GLU A 42 -17.77 -6.74 -1.73
CA GLU A 42 -17.24 -5.38 -1.91
C GLU A 42 -16.20 -5.29 -3.05
N TRP A 43 -15.59 -6.42 -3.41
CA TRP A 43 -14.51 -6.57 -4.38
C TRP A 43 -14.96 -7.17 -5.71
N ALA A 44 -16.22 -7.61 -5.82
CA ALA A 44 -16.76 -8.29 -6.99
C ALA A 44 -16.64 -7.44 -8.27
N LEU A 45 -16.88 -6.13 -8.18
CA LEU A 45 -16.75 -5.19 -9.32
C LEU A 45 -15.29 -5.05 -9.79
N ALA A 46 -14.36 -4.84 -8.87
CA ALA A 46 -12.96 -4.67 -9.23
C ALA A 46 -12.38 -5.97 -9.83
N HIS A 47 -12.69 -7.12 -9.23
CA HIS A 47 -12.26 -8.42 -9.73
C HIS A 47 -12.83 -8.70 -11.12
N ASP A 48 -14.12 -8.43 -11.34
CA ASP A 48 -14.78 -8.61 -12.63
C ASP A 48 -14.21 -7.68 -13.73
N MET A 49 -13.94 -6.41 -13.41
CA MET A 49 -13.28 -5.47 -14.34
C MET A 49 -11.89 -5.94 -14.75
N LEU A 50 -11.10 -6.46 -13.80
CA LEU A 50 -9.73 -6.90 -14.04
C LEU A 50 -9.66 -8.21 -14.83
N LYS A 51 -10.53 -9.17 -14.48
CA LYS A 51 -10.69 -10.43 -15.20
C LYS A 51 -11.13 -10.18 -16.64
N LYS A 52 -12.12 -9.31 -16.88
CA LYS A 52 -12.58 -8.91 -18.22
C LYS A 52 -11.50 -8.18 -19.02
N GLY A 53 -10.58 -7.49 -18.35
CA GLY A 53 -9.40 -6.88 -18.97
C GLY A 53 -8.27 -7.87 -19.33
N GLY A 54 -8.34 -9.14 -18.89
CA GLY A 54 -7.33 -10.16 -19.16
C GLY A 54 -6.09 -10.10 -18.26
N TYR A 55 -6.15 -9.41 -17.12
CA TYR A 55 -5.01 -9.25 -16.21
C TYR A 55 -5.23 -10.03 -14.91
N ALA A 56 -4.37 -11.02 -14.62
CA ALA A 56 -4.06 -11.38 -13.24
C ALA A 56 -3.22 -10.20 -12.70
N PRO A 57 -3.75 -9.36 -11.80
CA PRO A 57 -3.23 -8.02 -11.72
C PRO A 57 -1.92 -8.00 -10.96
N GLU A 58 -0.83 -7.64 -11.65
CA GLU A 58 0.50 -7.40 -11.10
C GLU A 58 0.47 -6.57 -9.80
N PHE A 59 -0.52 -5.68 -9.64
CA PHE A 59 -0.68 -4.90 -8.41
C PHE A 59 -0.98 -5.76 -7.17
N ILE A 60 -1.62 -6.92 -7.30
CA ILE A 60 -1.89 -7.82 -6.17
C ILE A 60 -0.59 -8.38 -5.63
N GLU A 61 0.28 -8.90 -6.50
CA GLU A 61 1.60 -9.42 -6.10
C GLU A 61 2.48 -8.31 -5.51
N ARG A 62 2.47 -7.11 -6.12
CA ARG A 62 3.18 -5.94 -5.60
C ARG A 62 2.69 -5.56 -4.20
N ARG A 63 1.37 -5.62 -3.97
CA ARG A 63 0.78 -5.36 -2.66
C ARG A 63 1.26 -6.38 -1.63
N GLU A 64 1.18 -7.67 -1.94
CA GLU A 64 1.63 -8.72 -1.01
C GLU A 64 3.10 -8.57 -0.62
N ALA A 65 3.97 -8.26 -1.58
CA ALA A 65 5.38 -7.99 -1.32
C ALA A 65 5.58 -6.77 -0.39
N ILE A 66 4.87 -5.67 -0.64
CA ILE A 66 4.90 -4.47 0.21
C ILE A 66 4.45 -4.79 1.65
N GLU A 67 3.33 -5.50 1.81
CA GLU A 67 2.81 -5.85 3.12
C GLU A 67 3.75 -6.78 3.90
N MET A 68 4.37 -7.74 3.21
CA MET A 68 5.36 -8.65 3.81
C MET A 68 6.59 -7.89 4.30
N GLU A 69 7.16 -7.02 3.47
CA GLU A 69 8.33 -6.21 3.85
C GLU A 69 8.03 -5.27 5.02
N LEU A 70 6.84 -4.66 5.03
CA LEU A 70 6.39 -3.81 6.11
C LEU A 70 6.16 -4.59 7.40
N ALA A 71 5.57 -5.79 7.33
CA ALA A 71 5.39 -6.67 8.48
C ALA A 71 6.75 -7.04 9.12
N GLN A 72 7.74 -7.43 8.32
CA GLN A 72 9.08 -7.75 8.80
C GLN A 72 9.76 -6.55 9.46
N ALA A 73 9.66 -5.36 8.85
CA ALA A 73 10.23 -4.14 9.42
C ALA A 73 9.58 -3.82 10.78
N ARG A 74 8.26 -3.94 10.88
CA ARG A 74 7.48 -3.71 12.11
C ARG A 74 7.83 -4.70 13.20
N GLU A 75 8.02 -5.98 12.86
CA GLU A 75 8.41 -7.02 13.81
C GLU A 75 9.80 -6.74 14.40
N LEU A 76 10.78 -6.38 13.57
CA LEU A 76 12.11 -5.98 14.02
C LEU A 76 12.06 -4.78 14.95
N LEU A 77 11.28 -3.76 14.60
CA LEU A 77 11.07 -2.57 15.43
C LEU A 77 10.46 -2.94 16.79
N ALA A 78 9.42 -3.77 16.79
CA ALA A 78 8.74 -4.22 18.02
C ALA A 78 9.66 -5.03 18.93
N ARG A 79 10.45 -5.97 18.38
CA ARG A 79 11.45 -6.74 19.15
C ARG A 79 12.52 -5.83 19.75
N SER A 80 13.01 -4.87 18.98
CA SER A 80 14.02 -3.91 19.44
C SER A 80 13.46 -2.99 20.53
N TRP A 81 12.18 -2.63 20.45
CA TRP A 81 11.49 -1.89 21.51
C TRP A 81 11.41 -2.68 22.81
N GLN A 82 11.04 -3.96 22.75
CA GLN A 82 11.01 -4.84 23.93
C GLN A 82 12.40 -4.99 24.55
N TRP A 83 13.44 -5.16 23.73
CA TRP A 83 14.83 -5.17 24.20
C TRP A 83 15.18 -3.88 24.95
N LYS A 84 14.85 -2.71 24.38
CA LYS A 84 15.10 -1.41 25.00
C LYS A 84 14.44 -1.30 26.38
N GLN A 85 13.20 -1.76 26.53
CA GLN A 85 12.51 -1.75 27.83
C GLN A 85 13.26 -2.60 28.86
N ARG A 86 13.60 -3.84 28.50
CA ARG A 86 14.35 -4.75 29.39
C ARG A 86 15.72 -4.22 29.76
N ALA A 87 16.48 -3.69 28.79
CA ALA A 87 17.80 -3.12 29.05
C ALA A 87 17.75 -1.99 30.09
N ILE A 88 16.71 -1.16 30.06
CA ILE A 88 16.49 -0.11 31.06
C ILE A 88 16.16 -0.72 32.44
N GLU A 89 15.34 -1.77 32.49
CA GLU A 89 14.99 -2.48 33.72
C GLU A 89 16.19 -3.20 34.35
N ASP A 90 17.03 -3.82 33.52
CA ASP A 90 18.25 -4.53 33.90
C ASP A 90 19.38 -3.58 34.34
N GLY A 91 19.18 -2.26 34.17
CA GLY A 91 20.13 -1.23 34.60
C GLY A 91 21.30 -1.02 33.64
N GLU A 92 21.16 -1.40 32.37
CA GLU A 92 22.16 -1.15 31.33
C GLU A 92 22.47 0.34 31.18
N GLU A 93 23.66 0.65 30.68
CA GLU A 93 24.11 2.03 30.52
C GLU A 93 23.20 2.82 29.57
N LYS A 94 22.59 3.91 30.08
CA LYS A 94 21.58 4.69 29.35
C LYS A 94 22.06 5.20 27.99
N ASP A 95 23.32 5.64 27.91
CA ASP A 95 23.88 6.20 26.69
C ASP A 95 24.08 5.12 25.61
N MET A 96 24.48 3.91 26.02
CA MET A 96 24.56 2.75 25.13
C MET A 96 23.18 2.37 24.61
N VAL A 97 22.18 2.26 25.49
CA VAL A 97 20.80 1.92 25.10
C VAL A 97 20.22 2.97 24.15
N ALA A 98 20.47 4.25 24.42
CA ALA A 98 20.04 5.36 23.55
C ALA A 98 20.74 5.32 22.18
N ALA A 99 22.03 5.04 22.14
CA ALA A 99 22.79 4.93 20.89
C ALA A 99 22.30 3.78 20.00
N GLU A 100 22.06 2.61 20.60
CA GLU A 100 21.57 1.44 19.88
C GLU A 100 20.12 1.63 19.41
N TRP A 101 19.26 2.20 20.26
CA TRP A 101 17.91 2.59 19.84
C TRP A 101 17.93 3.59 18.68
N GLY A 102 18.83 4.57 18.71
CA GLY A 102 19.00 5.51 17.61
C GLY A 102 19.44 4.85 16.29
N ARG A 103 20.18 3.72 16.35
CA ARG A 103 20.50 2.92 15.15
C ARG A 103 19.28 2.21 14.61
N VAL A 104 18.48 1.60 15.50
CA VAL A 104 17.22 0.93 15.12
C VAL A 104 16.26 1.93 14.44
N GLU A 105 16.08 3.12 15.01
CA GLU A 105 15.23 4.15 14.42
C GLU A 105 15.71 4.59 13.02
N ARG A 106 17.04 4.78 12.83
CA ARG A 106 17.60 5.11 11.51
C ARG A 106 17.39 3.99 10.50
N ASN A 107 17.70 2.75 10.86
CA ASN A 107 17.52 1.59 9.98
C ASN A 107 16.05 1.41 9.59
N PHE A 108 15.13 1.59 10.55
CA PHE A 108 13.70 1.52 10.28
C PHE A 108 13.24 2.67 9.37
N ARG A 109 13.77 3.89 9.57
CA ARG A 109 13.51 5.04 8.69
C ARG A 109 13.91 4.75 7.24
N GLU A 110 15.11 4.25 7.02
CA GLU A 110 15.58 3.89 5.68
C GLU A 110 14.69 2.80 5.05
N ARG A 111 14.28 1.80 5.85
CA ARG A 111 13.39 0.75 5.38
C ARG A 111 12.00 1.26 4.99
N ILE A 112 11.40 2.15 5.76
CA ILE A 112 10.09 2.75 5.40
C ILE A 112 10.20 3.66 4.19
N GLU A 113 11.34 4.34 3.98
CA GLU A 113 11.56 5.15 2.78
C GLU A 113 11.56 4.29 1.52
N GLU A 114 12.24 3.14 1.54
CA GLU A 114 12.21 2.19 0.41
C GLU A 114 10.83 1.57 0.20
N ILE A 115 10.13 1.21 1.28
CA ILE A 115 8.74 0.72 1.20
C ILE A 115 7.81 1.80 0.62
N ASN A 116 7.98 3.07 1.04
CA ASN A 116 7.17 4.18 0.56
C ASN A 116 7.37 4.46 -0.93
N LYS A 117 8.58 4.26 -1.46
CA LYS A 117 8.81 4.32 -2.92
C LYS A 117 7.99 3.24 -3.64
N LYS A 118 7.98 2.01 -3.12
CA LYS A 118 7.17 0.90 -3.67
C LYS A 118 5.67 1.18 -3.57
N ILE A 119 5.21 1.72 -2.43
CA ILE A 119 3.81 2.12 -2.25
C ILE A 119 3.43 3.21 -3.26
N PHE A 120 4.30 4.19 -3.45
CA PHE A 120 4.07 5.24 -4.45
C PHE A 120 3.93 4.65 -5.86
N ASP A 121 4.87 3.79 -6.28
CA ASP A 121 4.84 3.15 -7.59
C ASP A 121 3.63 2.23 -7.78
N TYR A 122 3.24 1.52 -6.72
CA TYR A 122 2.02 0.72 -6.68
C TYR A 122 0.78 1.59 -6.85
N ASN A 123 0.67 2.69 -6.12
CA ASN A 123 -0.46 3.63 -6.19
C ASN A 123 -0.59 4.30 -7.57
N LEU A 124 0.46 4.31 -8.40
CA LEU A 124 0.38 4.81 -9.78
C LEU A 124 -0.30 3.83 -10.74
N VAL A 125 -0.34 2.54 -10.40
CA VAL A 125 -0.81 1.47 -11.30
C VAL A 125 -2.10 0.80 -10.84
N ILE A 126 -2.64 1.19 -9.68
CA ILE A 126 -3.91 0.65 -9.21
C ILE A 126 -5.07 1.08 -10.11
N PRO A 127 -6.04 0.19 -10.37
CA PRO A 127 -7.17 0.48 -11.24
C PRO A 127 -8.28 1.30 -10.57
N ALA A 128 -8.27 1.40 -9.23
CA ALA A 128 -9.28 2.10 -8.45
C ALA A 128 -8.72 2.54 -7.09
N ASP A 129 -9.23 3.65 -6.57
CA ASP A 129 -8.77 4.27 -5.32
C ASP A 129 -8.95 3.40 -4.08
N ILE A 130 -9.87 2.42 -4.11
CA ILE A 130 -10.03 1.45 -3.02
C ILE A 130 -8.75 0.63 -2.77
N PHE A 131 -7.89 0.50 -3.78
CA PHE A 131 -6.61 -0.18 -3.67
C PHE A 131 -5.48 0.72 -3.18
N TYR A 132 -5.74 2.01 -2.99
CA TYR A 132 -4.74 2.98 -2.53
C TYR A 132 -4.16 2.59 -1.18
N ARG A 133 -2.86 2.80 -1.02
CA ARG A 133 -2.15 2.59 0.26
C ARG A 133 -1.51 3.88 0.72
N GLU A 134 -1.72 4.22 1.97
CA GLU A 134 -1.07 5.37 2.59
C GLU A 134 0.43 5.12 2.79
N LEU A 135 1.21 6.20 2.71
CA LEU A 135 2.63 6.16 3.04
C LEU A 135 2.82 5.93 4.54
N VAL A 136 3.78 5.08 4.88
CA VAL A 136 4.15 4.78 6.25
C VAL A 136 5.04 5.90 6.78
N ASN A 137 4.75 6.40 7.98
CA ASN A 137 5.58 7.41 8.64
C ASN A 137 6.13 6.88 9.97
N LEU A 138 7.36 7.31 10.30
CA LEU A 138 8.08 6.85 11.48
C LEU A 138 7.33 7.15 12.78
N ASP A 139 6.83 8.38 12.94
CA ASP A 139 6.19 8.83 14.18
C ASP A 139 4.93 8.01 14.51
N GLY A 140 4.13 7.67 13.49
CA GLY A 140 2.95 6.83 13.62
C GLY A 140 3.32 5.41 14.06
N GLU A 141 4.38 4.83 13.48
CA GLU A 141 4.86 3.50 13.86
C GLU A 141 5.44 3.47 15.28
N LEU A 142 6.20 4.50 15.67
CA LEU A 142 6.73 4.64 17.03
C LEU A 142 5.61 4.79 18.06
N LYS A 143 4.58 5.60 17.77
CA LYS A 143 3.39 5.69 18.64
C LYS A 143 2.67 4.35 18.74
N ARG A 144 2.53 3.62 17.62
CA ARG A 144 1.84 2.32 17.59
C ARG A 144 2.50 1.31 18.52
N ILE A 145 3.84 1.18 18.49
CA ILE A 145 4.56 0.23 19.35
C ILE A 145 4.57 0.63 20.82
N GLN A 146 4.50 1.93 21.13
CA GLN A 146 4.46 2.42 22.51
C GLN A 146 3.08 2.18 23.16
N VAL A 147 2.00 2.23 22.38
CA VAL A 147 0.63 1.99 22.86
C VAL A 147 0.34 0.50 23.06
N HIS A 148 0.80 -0.35 22.14
CA HIS A 148 0.56 -1.81 22.19
C HIS A 148 1.62 -2.58 22.99
N GLY A 149 2.63 -1.90 23.53
CA GLY A 149 3.69 -2.49 24.36
C GLY A 149 3.42 -2.45 25.87
N LYS A 150 2.18 -2.16 26.29
CA LYS A 150 1.72 -2.20 27.69
C LYS A 150 0.91 -3.45 27.97
#